data_AF-A0A7V8ZDK2-F1
#
_entry.id   AF-A0A7V8ZDK2-F1
#
_cell.length_a   1.000
_cell.length_b   1.000
_cell.length_c   1.000
_cell.angle_alpha   90.00
_cell.angle_beta   90.00
_cell.angle_gamma   90.00
#
_symmetry.space_group_name_H-M   'P 1'
#
loop_
_entity.id
_entity.type
_entity.pdbx_description
1 polymer ?
#
loop_
_entity_poly.entity_id
_entity_poly.type
_entity_poly.pdbx_seq_one_letter_code
_entity_poly.pdbx_strand_id
1 'polypeptide(L)'
;MPHRNARTSQRRESPPMILGIDQGTTGTTCLVLDNDLRQLGRGYVELRQHFPEPGWVEQDTEEIWASVLAASEAALAAARVEAGDLRAIGITNQRETTLLWDRSTGRSVSRAIVWQDRRTTDRCRMLPANLIRERTGLVPDPYFSATKLEWLLERTSLPMDRLAFGTVDSWLVWKLTGGRVHVTDVTNAARTMLLDLAALDWDDEMLSIFGVERHLLPRVCRSAEIVGEAELLGATLPIAGIAGDQQASLFGHGCFGPGVGKATYGTGSFVLVNVGSLVPRVPDGLLATAAASAPSAKPQYAVEGAVLASGAA
;
A
#
# COMPACT_ATOMS: atom_id res chain seq x y z
N MET A 1 -61.35 15.16 -12.00
CA MET A 1 -59.92 15.23 -11.64
C MET A 1 -59.37 13.82 -11.62
N PRO A 2 -58.47 13.40 -12.54
CA PRO A 2 -57.89 12.08 -12.48
C PRO A 2 -56.62 12.10 -11.62
N HIS A 3 -56.56 11.16 -10.68
CA HIS A 3 -55.43 10.92 -9.78
C HIS A 3 -54.16 10.55 -10.59
N ARG A 4 -53.09 11.32 -10.39
CA ARG A 4 -51.74 10.97 -10.85
C ARG A 4 -51.22 9.81 -10.00
N ASN A 5 -51.07 8.64 -10.61
CA ASN A 5 -50.26 7.56 -10.07
C ASN A 5 -48.79 8.00 -10.01
N ALA A 6 -48.31 8.34 -8.82
CA ALA A 6 -46.89 8.44 -8.54
C ALA A 6 -46.29 7.02 -8.61
N ARG A 7 -45.64 6.70 -9.73
CA ARG A 7 -44.73 5.55 -9.81
C ARG A 7 -43.52 5.90 -8.96
N THR A 8 -43.52 5.46 -7.71
CA THR A 8 -42.30 5.28 -6.93
C THR A 8 -41.38 4.37 -7.73
N SER A 9 -40.31 4.94 -8.29
CA SER A 9 -39.25 4.17 -8.89
C SER A 9 -38.63 3.32 -7.78
N GLN A 10 -39.00 2.04 -7.72
CA GLN A 10 -38.21 1.05 -7.00
C GLN A 10 -36.83 1.07 -7.66
N ARG A 11 -35.86 1.79 -7.06
CA ARG A 11 -34.44 1.49 -7.31
C ARG A 11 -34.33 0.01 -6.98
N ARG A 12 -34.14 -0.84 -8.00
CA ARG A 12 -33.67 -2.20 -7.75
C ARG A 12 -32.47 -2.04 -6.82
N GLU A 13 -32.45 -2.71 -5.68
CA GLU A 13 -31.25 -2.77 -4.86
C GLU A 13 -30.16 -3.34 -5.76
N SER A 14 -29.27 -2.46 -6.24
CA SER A 14 -28.10 -2.90 -6.97
C SER A 14 -27.30 -3.80 -6.02
N PRO A 15 -26.79 -4.95 -6.49
CA PRO A 15 -25.98 -5.81 -5.66
C PRO A 15 -24.80 -4.99 -5.09
N PRO A 16 -24.33 -5.30 -3.87
CA PRO A 16 -23.28 -4.53 -3.24
C PRO A 16 -22.03 -4.59 -4.13
N MET A 17 -21.49 -3.42 -4.46
CA MET A 17 -20.28 -3.25 -5.29
C MET A 17 -19.16 -2.63 -4.47
N ILE A 18 -17.92 -2.97 -4.79
CA ILE A 18 -16.73 -2.36 -4.19
C ILE A 18 -15.80 -1.82 -5.28
N LEU A 19 -14.99 -0.83 -4.92
CA LEU A 19 -13.89 -0.34 -5.74
C LEU A 19 -12.58 -0.87 -5.18
N GLY A 20 -11.84 -1.65 -5.98
CA GLY A 20 -10.44 -1.97 -5.72
C GLY A 20 -9.52 -0.98 -6.43
N ILE A 21 -8.64 -0.32 -5.69
CA ILE A 21 -7.59 0.55 -6.21
C ILE A 21 -6.26 -0.20 -6.10
N ASP A 22 -5.62 -0.47 -7.23
CA ASP A 22 -4.30 -1.06 -7.34
C ASP A 22 -3.31 -0.03 -7.90
N GLN A 23 -2.57 0.61 -7.00
CA GLN A 23 -1.54 1.58 -7.34
C GLN A 23 -0.23 0.83 -7.62
N GLY A 24 -0.01 0.44 -8.88
CA GLY A 24 1.18 -0.29 -9.30
C GLY A 24 2.38 0.62 -9.57
N THR A 25 3.53 0.01 -9.87
CA THR A 25 4.76 0.75 -10.17
C THR A 25 4.63 1.53 -11.49
N THR A 26 4.09 0.92 -12.54
CA THR A 26 4.02 1.54 -13.88
C THR A 26 2.67 2.19 -14.19
N GLY A 27 1.69 2.07 -13.30
CA GLY A 27 0.35 2.57 -13.52
C GLY A 27 -0.63 2.17 -12.43
N THR A 28 -1.77 2.84 -12.43
CA THR A 28 -2.87 2.59 -11.50
C THR A 28 -3.99 1.85 -12.21
N THR A 29 -4.46 0.75 -11.63
CA THR A 29 -5.66 0.03 -12.05
C THR A 29 -6.75 0.22 -11.01
N CYS A 30 -7.97 0.54 -11.44
CA CYS A 30 -9.15 0.49 -10.58
C CYS A 30 -10.16 -0.50 -11.14
N LEU A 31 -10.76 -1.31 -10.26
CA LEU A 31 -11.77 -2.31 -10.60
C LEU A 31 -13.05 -2.08 -9.81
N VAL A 32 -14.19 -2.05 -10.48
CA VAL A 32 -15.51 -2.18 -9.83
C VAL A 32 -15.89 -3.65 -9.83
N LEU A 33 -16.12 -4.21 -8.65
CA LEU A 33 -16.44 -5.62 -8.43
C LEU A 33 -17.81 -5.78 -7.79
N ASP A 34 -18.58 -6.79 -8.22
CA ASP A 34 -19.83 -7.19 -7.56
C ASP A 34 -19.57 -8.13 -6.37
N ASN A 35 -20.66 -8.56 -5.71
CA ASN A 35 -20.61 -9.48 -4.58
C ASN A 35 -20.04 -10.87 -4.89
N ASP A 36 -20.05 -11.27 -6.16
CA ASP A 36 -19.47 -12.54 -6.64
C ASP A 36 -18.04 -12.33 -7.17
N LEU A 37 -17.44 -11.16 -6.90
CA LEU A 37 -16.12 -10.72 -7.38
C LEU A 37 -16.02 -10.67 -8.92
N ARG A 38 -17.14 -10.51 -9.63
CA ARG A 38 -17.12 -10.26 -11.07
C ARG A 38 -16.71 -8.83 -11.35
N GLN A 39 -15.80 -8.64 -12.30
CA GLN A 39 -15.39 -7.33 -12.79
C GLN A 39 -16.52 -6.70 -13.61
N LEU A 40 -17.14 -5.65 -13.06
CA LEU A 40 -18.14 -4.84 -13.75
C LEU A 40 -17.52 -3.72 -14.57
N GLY A 41 -16.38 -3.19 -14.12
CA GLY A 41 -15.67 -2.11 -14.79
C GLY A 41 -14.20 -2.08 -14.44
N ARG A 42 -13.38 -1.57 -15.36
CA ARG A 42 -11.93 -1.43 -15.21
C ARG A 42 -11.47 -0.08 -15.77
N GLY A 43 -10.68 0.63 -14.98
CA GLY A 43 -9.92 1.80 -15.42
C GLY A 43 -8.43 1.55 -15.25
N TYR A 44 -7.62 2.14 -16.13
CA TYR A 44 -6.17 2.06 -16.07
C TYR A 44 -5.56 3.37 -16.53
N VAL A 45 -4.56 3.85 -15.79
CA VAL A 45 -3.77 5.04 -16.13
C VAL A 45 -2.30 4.74 -15.91
N GLU A 46 -1.48 4.96 -16.94
CA GLU A 46 -0.03 4.78 -16.86
C GLU A 46 0.62 5.88 -16.00
N LEU A 47 1.71 5.53 -15.31
CA LEU A 47 2.49 6.44 -14.48
C LEU A 47 3.89 6.65 -15.04
N ARG A 48 4.30 7.91 -15.12
CA ARG A 48 5.64 8.28 -15.54
C ARG A 48 6.66 7.88 -14.48
N GLN A 49 7.74 7.25 -14.94
CA GLN A 49 8.92 7.00 -14.11
C GLN A 49 9.96 8.11 -14.33
N HIS A 50 10.59 8.55 -13.25
CA HIS A 50 11.67 9.54 -13.29
C HIS A 50 12.99 8.89 -12.91
N PHE A 51 14.01 9.09 -13.75
CA PHE A 51 15.36 8.56 -13.56
C PHE A 51 16.36 9.73 -13.52
N PRO A 52 16.44 10.48 -12.40
CA PRO A 52 17.28 11.68 -12.33
C PRO A 52 18.79 11.35 -12.42
N GLU A 53 19.19 10.19 -11.90
CA GLU A 53 20.56 9.67 -11.91
C GLU A 53 20.54 8.16 -12.17
N PRO A 54 21.64 7.55 -12.63
CA PRO A 54 21.73 6.11 -12.77
C PRO A 54 21.39 5.37 -11.46
N GLY A 55 20.43 4.45 -11.54
CA GLY A 55 19.95 3.68 -10.39
C GLY A 55 18.97 4.43 -9.47
N TRP A 56 18.64 5.69 -9.77
CA TRP A 56 17.61 6.43 -9.05
C TRP A 56 16.27 6.29 -9.78
N VAL A 57 15.21 6.03 -9.02
CA VAL A 57 13.86 5.83 -9.54
C VAL A 57 12.88 6.59 -8.66
N GLU A 58 12.19 7.55 -9.26
CA GLU A 58 11.27 8.45 -8.57
C GLU A 58 9.91 8.51 -9.27
N GLN A 59 8.88 8.84 -8.50
CA GLN A 59 7.52 9.09 -9.00
C GLN A 59 6.98 10.41 -8.45
N ASP A 60 6.33 11.18 -9.31
CA ASP A 60 5.62 12.38 -8.88
C ASP A 60 4.36 11.97 -8.11
N THR A 61 4.24 12.45 -6.87
CA THR A 61 3.12 12.07 -6.00
C THR A 61 1.80 12.63 -6.50
N GLU A 62 1.76 13.82 -7.09
CA GLU A 62 0.50 14.33 -7.63
C GLU A 62 0.09 13.61 -8.91
N GLU A 63 1.05 13.09 -9.71
CA GLU A 63 0.74 12.17 -10.81
C GLU A 63 0.14 10.84 -10.30
N ILE A 64 0.67 10.28 -9.20
CA ILE A 64 0.07 9.12 -8.53
C ILE A 64 -1.39 9.43 -8.16
N TRP A 65 -1.65 10.59 -7.53
CA TRP A 65 -3.01 10.95 -7.09
C TRP A 65 -3.96 11.09 -8.28
N ALA A 66 -3.54 11.85 -9.28
CA ALA A 66 -4.32 12.09 -10.49
C ALA A 66 -4.65 10.78 -11.21
N SER A 67 -3.71 9.83 -11.24
CA SER A 67 -3.94 8.51 -11.85
C SER A 67 -5.01 7.70 -11.12
N VAL A 68 -5.09 7.78 -9.79
CA VAL A 68 -6.13 7.11 -8.98
C VAL A 68 -7.49 7.69 -9.26
N LEU A 69 -7.62 9.01 -9.33
CA LEU A 69 -8.89 9.66 -9.66
C LEU A 69 -9.36 9.27 -11.07
N ALA A 70 -8.47 9.40 -12.07
CA ALA A 70 -8.80 9.10 -13.46
C ALA A 70 -9.09 7.61 -13.70
N ALA A 71 -8.34 6.69 -13.07
CA ALA A 71 -8.61 5.26 -13.17
C ALA A 71 -9.93 4.89 -12.47
N SER A 72 -10.25 5.53 -11.34
CA SER A 72 -11.52 5.30 -10.63
C SER A 72 -12.72 5.78 -11.47
N GLU A 73 -12.63 6.97 -12.05
CA GLU A 73 -13.65 7.52 -12.95
C GLU A 73 -13.87 6.61 -14.17
N ALA A 74 -12.78 6.14 -14.80
CA ALA A 74 -12.85 5.21 -15.92
C ALA A 74 -13.49 3.86 -15.53
N ALA A 75 -13.18 3.33 -14.34
CA ALA A 75 -13.76 2.08 -13.86
C ALA A 75 -15.27 2.18 -13.61
N LEU A 76 -15.70 3.28 -12.97
CA LEU A 76 -17.12 3.58 -12.73
C LEU A 76 -17.90 3.77 -14.05
N ALA A 77 -17.33 4.54 -14.98
CA ALA A 77 -17.92 4.74 -16.30
C ALA A 77 -18.07 3.42 -17.08
N ALA A 78 -17.06 2.55 -17.04
CA ALA A 78 -17.10 1.23 -17.67
C ALA A 78 -18.17 0.32 -17.04
N ALA A 79 -18.35 0.39 -15.72
CA ALA A 79 -19.40 -0.34 -14.99
C ALA A 79 -20.79 0.29 -15.12
N ARG A 80 -20.89 1.53 -15.63
CA ARG A 80 -22.13 2.31 -15.74
C ARG A 80 -22.81 2.53 -14.39
N VAL A 81 -22.01 2.83 -13.36
CA VAL A 81 -22.47 3.12 -12.00
C VAL A 81 -21.82 4.41 -11.49
N GLU A 82 -22.41 5.02 -10.47
CA GLU A 82 -21.86 6.19 -9.80
C GLU A 82 -21.06 5.76 -8.55
N ALA A 83 -20.17 6.63 -8.06
CA ALA A 83 -19.41 6.35 -6.84
C ALA A 83 -20.35 6.09 -5.63
N GLY A 84 -21.52 6.74 -5.59
CA GLY A 84 -22.54 6.52 -4.55
C GLY A 84 -23.23 5.15 -4.60
N ASP A 85 -23.06 4.37 -5.66
CA ASP A 85 -23.56 2.99 -5.72
C ASP A 85 -22.58 1.97 -5.10
N LEU A 86 -21.35 2.40 -4.77
CA LEU A 86 -20.35 1.56 -4.11
C LEU A 86 -20.61 1.42 -2.60
N ARG A 87 -20.06 0.35 -2.00
CA ARG A 87 -20.17 0.05 -0.57
C ARG A 87 -18.89 0.28 0.21
N ALA A 88 -17.74 0.15 -0.44
CA ALA A 88 -16.43 0.30 0.18
C ALA A 88 -15.32 0.49 -0.87
N ILE A 89 -14.17 0.96 -0.40
CA ILE A 89 -12.91 1.01 -1.14
C ILE A 89 -11.92 0.01 -0.51
N GLY A 90 -11.28 -0.78 -1.35
CA GLY A 90 -10.09 -1.56 -1.02
C GLY A 90 -8.86 -0.96 -1.72
N ILE A 91 -7.74 -0.86 -1.01
CA ILE A 91 -6.49 -0.28 -1.51
C ILE A 91 -5.41 -1.36 -1.53
N THR A 92 -4.72 -1.46 -2.65
CA THR A 92 -3.47 -2.18 -2.77
C THR A 92 -2.47 -1.33 -3.55
N ASN A 93 -1.19 -1.55 -3.30
CA ASN A 93 -0.15 -0.66 -3.78
C ASN A 93 1.19 -1.37 -3.98
N GLN A 94 2.03 -0.80 -4.85
CA GLN A 94 3.45 -1.09 -4.90
C GLN A 94 4.04 -0.88 -3.51
N ARG A 95 4.73 -1.90 -3.02
CA ARG A 95 5.37 -1.84 -1.71
C ARG A 95 6.70 -1.09 -1.79
N GLU A 96 7.16 -0.78 -0.59
CA GLU A 96 8.35 -0.04 -0.17
C GLU A 96 8.48 1.42 -0.65
N THR A 97 7.87 1.81 -1.77
CA THR A 97 7.90 3.20 -2.28
C THR A 97 7.53 4.20 -1.20
N THR A 98 8.41 5.17 -0.99
CA THR A 98 8.45 6.02 0.21
C THR A 98 8.06 7.46 -0.10
N LEU A 99 7.10 7.97 0.65
CA LEU A 99 6.58 9.33 0.56
C LEU A 99 6.78 10.07 1.88
N LEU A 100 7.06 11.37 1.78
CA LEU A 100 7.18 12.30 2.89
C LEU A 100 6.42 13.58 2.50
N TRP A 101 5.50 14.03 3.33
CA TRP A 101 4.67 15.20 3.04
C TRP A 101 4.44 16.09 4.26
N ASP A 102 4.09 17.34 3.99
CA ASP A 102 3.69 18.30 5.01
C ASP A 102 2.23 18.05 5.41
N ARG A 103 2.00 17.75 6.70
CA ARG A 103 0.67 17.51 7.28
C ARG A 103 -0.27 18.70 7.10
N SER A 104 0.26 19.93 7.16
CA SER A 104 -0.55 21.14 7.09
C SER A 104 -1.08 21.45 5.69
N THR A 105 -0.30 21.10 4.66
CA THR A 105 -0.66 21.41 3.26
C THR A 105 -1.09 20.18 2.48
N GLY A 106 -0.77 18.97 2.97
CA GLY A 106 -0.97 17.71 2.26
C GLY A 106 -0.06 17.55 1.04
N ARG A 107 0.93 18.43 0.86
CA ARG A 107 1.85 18.40 -0.29
C ARG A 107 3.11 17.65 0.05
N SER A 108 3.55 16.79 -0.86
CA SER A 108 4.81 16.07 -0.73
C SER A 108 6.00 17.03 -0.75
N VAL A 109 7.02 16.74 0.07
CA VAL A 109 8.23 17.56 0.14
C VAL A 109 9.18 17.31 -1.03
N SER A 110 9.02 16.17 -1.69
CA SER A 110 9.77 15.73 -2.87
C SER A 110 8.92 14.74 -3.69
N ARG A 111 9.49 14.24 -4.78
CA ARG A 111 8.99 13.00 -5.41
C ARG A 111 9.10 11.82 -4.44
N ALA A 112 8.27 10.81 -4.65
CA ALA A 112 8.38 9.52 -3.98
C ALA A 112 9.64 8.80 -4.45
N ILE A 113 10.35 8.16 -3.52
CA ILE A 113 11.49 7.30 -3.85
C ILE A 113 10.97 5.88 -4.02
N VAL A 114 11.10 5.32 -5.23
CA VAL A 114 10.50 4.03 -5.62
C VAL A 114 11.32 2.88 -5.06
N TRP A 115 10.69 1.72 -4.85
CA TRP A 115 11.34 0.50 -4.35
C TRP A 115 12.56 0.04 -5.16
N GLN A 116 12.60 0.34 -6.47
CA GLN A 116 13.71 0.00 -7.36
C GLN A 116 14.96 0.87 -7.16
N ASP A 117 14.81 1.99 -6.45
CA ASP A 117 15.87 2.97 -6.25
C ASP A 117 17.05 2.40 -5.46
N ARG A 118 18.27 2.69 -5.92
CA ARG A 118 19.51 2.18 -5.32
C ARG A 118 20.34 3.26 -4.60
N ARG A 119 19.83 4.49 -4.45
CA ARG A 119 20.61 5.64 -3.94
C ARG A 119 21.14 5.45 -2.53
N THR A 120 20.53 4.56 -1.74
CA THR A 120 20.92 4.30 -0.35
C THR A 120 21.77 3.03 -0.17
N THR A 121 22.35 2.50 -1.27
CA THR A 121 23.19 1.29 -1.25
C THR A 121 24.34 1.40 -0.26
N ASP A 122 25.07 2.53 -0.24
CA ASP A 122 26.23 2.68 0.65
C ASP A 122 25.83 2.73 2.12
N ARG A 123 24.70 3.39 2.42
CA ARG A 123 24.13 3.41 3.77
C ARG A 123 23.80 1.99 4.25
N CYS A 124 23.24 1.14 3.37
CA CYS A 124 22.86 -0.23 3.71
C CYS A 124 24.04 -1.11 4.12
N ARG A 125 25.24 -0.87 3.56
CA ARG A 125 26.47 -1.61 3.91
C ARG A 125 26.92 -1.38 5.35
N MET A 126 26.49 -0.29 5.97
CA MET A 126 26.86 0.10 7.33
C MET A 126 25.85 -0.33 8.39
N LEU A 127 24.73 -0.94 7.99
CA LEU A 127 23.63 -1.27 8.89
C LEU A 127 23.87 -2.60 9.63
N PRO A 128 23.37 -2.74 10.88
CA PRO A 128 23.51 -3.96 11.66
C PRO A 128 22.57 -5.06 11.12
N ALA A 129 23.07 -5.85 10.15
CA ALA A 129 22.28 -6.84 9.42
C ALA A 129 21.56 -7.87 10.30
N ASN A 130 22.24 -8.39 11.33
CA ASN A 130 21.66 -9.39 12.23
C ASN A 130 20.48 -8.83 13.03
N LEU A 131 20.63 -7.61 13.56
CA LEU A 131 19.60 -6.95 14.33
C LEU A 131 18.38 -6.63 13.46
N ILE A 132 18.61 -6.05 12.27
CA ILE A 132 17.53 -5.74 11.32
C ILE A 132 16.75 -7.01 10.98
N ARG A 133 17.44 -8.11 10.70
CA ARG A 133 16.78 -9.37 10.36
C ARG A 133 16.02 -9.97 11.52
N GLU A 134 16.57 -9.90 12.73
CA GLU A 134 15.90 -10.36 13.95
C GLU A 134 14.61 -9.59 14.21
N ARG A 135 14.64 -8.26 14.10
CA ARG A 135 13.48 -7.39 14.36
C ARG A 135 12.44 -7.43 13.26
N THR A 136 12.88 -7.29 12.01
CA THR A 136 11.98 -6.96 10.90
C THR A 136 11.70 -8.15 9.98
N GLY A 137 12.52 -9.20 10.04
CA GLY A 137 12.50 -10.29 9.06
C GLY A 137 13.13 -9.95 7.70
N LEU A 138 13.68 -8.74 7.56
CA LEU A 138 14.25 -8.22 6.32
C LEU A 138 15.79 -8.23 6.35
N VAL A 139 16.41 -7.65 5.31
CA VAL A 139 17.86 -7.49 5.19
C VAL A 139 18.20 -6.03 4.90
N PRO A 140 19.42 -5.55 5.22
CA PRO A 140 19.87 -4.24 4.76
C PRO A 140 20.00 -4.19 3.23
N ASP A 141 19.01 -3.61 2.56
CA ASP A 141 19.04 -3.36 1.12
C ASP A 141 18.26 -2.07 0.82
N PRO A 142 18.69 -1.25 -0.17
CA PRO A 142 17.98 -0.03 -0.52
C PRO A 142 16.60 -0.30 -1.11
N TYR A 143 16.16 -1.57 -1.25
CA TYR A 143 14.79 -1.95 -1.55
C TYR A 143 13.77 -1.40 -0.52
N PHE A 144 14.09 -1.39 0.77
CA PHE A 144 13.13 -1.05 1.85
C PHE A 144 13.03 0.45 2.15
N SER A 145 11.98 0.86 2.87
CA SER A 145 11.61 2.27 3.06
C SER A 145 12.53 3.04 4.02
N ALA A 146 13.05 2.40 5.07
CA ALA A 146 13.73 3.10 6.17
C ALA A 146 14.89 3.99 5.70
N THR A 147 15.76 3.49 4.81
CA THR A 147 16.89 4.28 4.31
C THR A 147 16.45 5.37 3.34
N LYS A 148 15.35 5.17 2.60
CA LYS A 148 14.76 6.22 1.76
C LYS A 148 14.20 7.36 2.61
N LEU A 149 13.55 7.01 3.71
CA LEU A 149 13.04 7.97 4.67
C LEU A 149 14.18 8.76 5.33
N GLU A 150 15.21 8.08 5.84
CA GLU A 150 16.43 8.71 6.38
C GLU A 150 17.00 9.71 5.37
N TRP A 151 17.16 9.29 4.10
CA TRP A 151 17.67 10.15 3.03
C TRP A 151 16.82 11.40 2.79
N LEU A 152 15.49 11.29 2.85
CA LEU A 152 14.55 12.41 2.68
C LEU A 152 14.57 13.36 3.88
N LEU A 153 14.65 12.83 5.10
CA LEU A 153 14.70 13.62 6.33
C LEU A 153 15.97 14.48 6.40
N GLU A 154 17.11 13.98 5.90
CA GLU A 154 18.35 14.77 5.80
C GLU A 154 18.25 15.96 4.83
N ARG A 155 17.28 15.96 3.91
CA ARG A 155 17.19 16.90 2.78
C ARG A 155 15.99 17.83 2.84
N THR A 156 15.04 17.56 3.72
CA THR A 156 13.91 18.46 3.96
C THR A 156 14.33 19.59 4.90
N SER A 157 13.84 20.79 4.63
CA SER A 157 13.98 21.95 5.53
C SER A 157 12.79 22.09 6.48
N LEU A 158 11.75 21.27 6.33
CA LEU A 158 10.60 21.28 7.20
C LEU A 158 10.92 20.56 8.53
N PRO A 159 10.42 21.09 9.65
CA PRO A 159 10.60 20.43 10.94
C PRO A 159 9.80 19.12 10.99
N MET A 160 10.32 18.13 11.71
CA MET A 160 9.78 16.76 11.71
C MET A 160 8.33 16.68 12.21
N ASP A 161 7.94 17.56 13.13
CA ASP A 161 6.58 17.71 13.69
C ASP A 161 5.52 18.08 12.64
N ARG A 162 5.94 18.72 11.54
CA ARG A 162 5.07 19.06 10.41
C ARG A 162 4.99 17.96 9.37
N LEU A 163 5.82 16.93 9.47
CA LEU A 163 5.95 15.91 8.45
C LEU A 163 5.12 14.68 8.78
N ALA A 164 4.72 13.99 7.72
CA ALA A 164 4.14 12.65 7.78
C ALA A 164 4.86 11.77 6.76
N PHE A 165 5.25 10.58 7.21
CA PHE A 165 5.77 9.52 6.37
C PHE A 165 4.67 8.53 6.01
N GLY A 166 4.82 7.88 4.86
CA GLY A 166 4.03 6.71 4.53
C GLY A 166 4.56 6.00 3.30
N THR A 167 4.21 4.72 3.21
CA THR A 167 4.12 4.02 1.92
C THR A 167 2.91 4.52 1.13
N VAL A 168 2.77 4.07 -0.11
CA VAL A 168 1.72 4.56 -1.03
C VAL A 168 0.31 4.41 -0.45
N ASP A 169 -0.02 3.29 0.21
CA ASP A 169 -1.32 3.09 0.88
C ASP A 169 -1.62 4.21 1.87
N SER A 170 -0.66 4.54 2.74
CA SER A 170 -0.85 5.53 3.79
C SER A 170 -1.12 6.92 3.22
N TRP A 171 -0.37 7.26 2.17
CA TRP A 171 -0.57 8.51 1.45
C TRP A 171 -1.89 8.53 0.68
N LEU A 172 -2.34 7.41 0.09
CA LEU A 172 -3.65 7.33 -0.56
C LEU A 172 -4.79 7.50 0.44
N VAL A 173 -4.71 6.86 1.61
CA VAL A 173 -5.68 7.06 2.69
C VAL A 173 -5.68 8.53 3.13
N TRP A 174 -4.51 9.15 3.27
CA TRP A 174 -4.40 10.56 3.60
C TRP A 174 -5.10 11.45 2.57
N LYS A 175 -4.87 11.23 1.26
CA LYS A 175 -5.52 12.02 0.18
C LYS A 175 -7.03 11.78 0.14
N LEU A 176 -7.47 10.52 0.19
CA LEU A 176 -8.89 10.16 0.17
C LEU A 176 -9.67 10.71 1.36
N THR A 177 -9.04 10.80 2.53
CA THR A 177 -9.68 11.30 3.76
C THR A 177 -9.46 12.80 3.97
N GLY A 178 -8.88 13.52 3.01
CA GLY A 178 -8.59 14.95 3.16
C GLY A 178 -7.69 15.27 4.35
N GLY A 179 -6.75 14.38 4.67
CA GLY A 179 -5.79 14.51 5.77
C GLY A 179 -6.32 14.15 7.16
N ARG A 180 -7.52 13.58 7.27
CA ARG A 180 -8.11 13.19 8.58
C ARG A 180 -7.52 11.89 9.13
N VAL A 181 -7.04 11.00 8.27
CA VAL A 181 -6.59 9.66 8.66
C VAL A 181 -5.17 9.41 8.16
N HIS A 182 -4.27 9.03 9.08
CA HIS A 182 -2.89 8.65 8.81
C HIS A 182 -2.62 7.24 9.34
N VAL A 183 -2.75 6.26 8.46
CA VAL A 183 -2.69 4.82 8.79
C VAL A 183 -1.95 4.05 7.71
N THR A 184 -1.47 2.86 8.03
CA THR A 184 -0.95 1.86 7.08
C THR A 184 -1.32 0.48 7.60
N ASP A 185 -1.45 -0.50 6.71
CA ASP A 185 -1.71 -1.87 7.17
C ASP A 185 -0.42 -2.60 7.58
N VAL A 186 -0.57 -3.65 8.38
CA VAL A 186 0.56 -4.50 8.81
C VAL A 186 1.42 -5.02 7.66
N THR A 187 0.84 -5.28 6.47
CA THR A 187 1.62 -5.82 5.35
C THR A 187 2.52 -4.78 4.71
N ASN A 188 2.07 -3.53 4.54
CA ASN A 188 2.92 -2.43 4.10
C ASN A 188 3.93 -2.04 5.18
N ALA A 189 3.51 -1.93 6.44
CA ALA A 189 4.38 -1.58 7.55
C ALA A 189 5.55 -2.57 7.70
N ALA A 190 5.30 -3.87 7.53
CA ALA A 190 6.32 -4.92 7.60
C ALA A 190 7.37 -4.85 6.48
N ARG A 191 7.19 -3.97 5.48
CA ARG A 191 8.15 -3.73 4.39
C ARG A 191 8.98 -2.48 4.56
N THR A 192 8.74 -1.73 5.64
CA THR A 192 9.45 -0.47 5.87
C THR A 192 10.86 -0.66 6.40
N MET A 193 11.16 -1.81 7.02
CA MET A 193 12.35 -2.02 7.88
C MET A 193 12.32 -1.20 9.19
N LEU A 194 11.15 -0.68 9.58
CA LEU A 194 10.94 0.07 10.83
C LEU A 194 9.97 -0.65 11.80
N LEU A 195 9.30 -1.72 11.35
CA LEU A 195 8.34 -2.49 12.14
C LEU A 195 9.02 -3.70 12.80
N ASP A 196 8.79 -3.91 14.09
CA ASP A 196 9.06 -5.20 14.74
C ASP A 196 8.01 -6.21 14.25
N LEU A 197 8.44 -7.24 13.55
CA LEU A 197 7.57 -8.22 12.92
C LEU A 197 6.82 -9.08 13.95
N ALA A 198 7.37 -9.29 15.14
CA ALA A 198 6.74 -10.07 16.18
C ALA A 198 5.70 -9.25 16.96
N ALA A 199 5.99 -7.98 17.25
CA ALA A 199 5.07 -7.07 17.93
C ALA A 199 3.98 -6.51 16.99
N LEU A 200 4.28 -6.43 15.69
CA LEU A 200 3.47 -5.73 14.67
C LEU A 200 3.23 -4.27 15.01
N ASP A 201 4.26 -3.63 15.55
CA ASP A 201 4.31 -2.21 15.87
C ASP A 201 5.69 -1.64 15.51
N TRP A 202 5.80 -0.32 15.43
CA TRP A 202 7.06 0.36 15.15
C TRP A 202 8.09 0.05 16.23
N ASP A 203 9.29 -0.33 15.80
CA ASP A 203 10.41 -0.73 16.67
C ASP A 203 11.29 0.46 17.02
N ASP A 204 11.32 0.86 18.28
CA ASP A 204 12.04 2.06 18.73
C ASP A 204 13.56 2.00 18.48
N GLU A 205 14.15 0.80 18.45
CA GLU A 205 15.57 0.61 18.14
C GLU A 205 15.84 0.84 16.64
N MET A 206 14.97 0.33 15.76
CA MET A 206 15.01 0.63 14.32
C MET A 206 14.80 2.13 14.08
N LEU A 207 13.80 2.74 14.74
CA LEU A 207 13.55 4.18 14.62
C LEU A 207 14.78 5.00 15.01
N SER A 208 15.45 4.64 16.10
CA SER A 208 16.69 5.31 16.52
C SER A 208 17.84 5.15 15.52
N ILE A 209 17.98 3.99 14.86
CA ILE A 209 19.05 3.75 13.86
C ILE A 209 18.90 4.67 12.64
N PHE A 210 17.66 4.97 12.24
CA PHE A 210 17.36 5.79 11.06
C PHE A 210 17.01 7.25 11.39
N GLY A 211 17.11 7.65 12.66
CA GLY A 211 16.79 9.01 13.10
C GLY A 211 15.33 9.40 12.86
N VAL A 212 14.40 8.44 12.99
CA VAL A 212 12.97 8.63 12.74
C VAL A 212 12.22 8.83 14.05
N GLU A 213 11.43 9.89 14.16
CA GLU A 213 10.56 10.09 15.32
C GLU A 213 9.21 9.39 15.12
N ARG A 214 8.70 8.73 16.16
CA ARG A 214 7.50 7.90 16.09
C ARG A 214 6.23 8.64 15.63
N HIS A 215 6.09 9.93 15.95
CA HIS A 215 4.93 10.73 15.53
C HIS A 215 4.90 11.02 14.01
N LEU A 216 6.03 10.83 13.32
CA LEU A 216 6.10 10.90 11.86
C LEU A 216 5.34 9.74 11.19
N LEU A 217 5.19 8.62 11.89
CA LEU A 217 4.74 7.35 11.34
C LEU A 217 3.21 7.22 11.40
N PRO A 218 2.59 6.51 10.43
CA PRO A 218 1.17 6.21 10.47
C PRO A 218 0.84 5.22 11.59
N ARG A 219 -0.40 5.22 12.07
CA ARG A 219 -0.91 4.13 12.91
C ARG A 219 -0.98 2.83 12.08
N VAL A 220 -0.43 1.75 12.60
CA VAL A 220 -0.54 0.42 11.98
C VAL A 220 -1.94 -0.16 12.27
N CYS A 221 -2.63 -0.63 11.22
CA CYS A 221 -3.94 -1.27 11.31
C CYS A 221 -3.95 -2.67 10.70
N ARG A 222 -5.04 -3.41 10.89
CA ARG A 222 -5.22 -4.71 10.20
C ARG A 222 -5.53 -4.48 8.73
N SER A 223 -5.16 -5.44 7.88
CA SER A 223 -5.44 -5.37 6.45
C SER A 223 -6.93 -5.35 6.09
N ALA A 224 -7.79 -5.85 6.98
CA ALA A 224 -9.25 -5.85 6.82
C ALA A 224 -9.92 -5.14 8.03
N GLU A 225 -9.74 -3.82 8.09
CA GLU A 225 -10.29 -2.91 9.10
C GLU A 225 -10.91 -1.69 8.40
N ILE A 226 -12.06 -1.20 8.89
CA ILE A 226 -12.59 0.09 8.44
C ILE A 226 -11.75 1.18 9.11
N VAL A 227 -10.93 1.87 8.32
CA VAL A 227 -9.97 2.86 8.85
C VAL A 227 -10.46 4.30 8.80
N GLY A 228 -11.48 4.58 8.00
CA GLY A 228 -12.05 5.92 7.84
C GLY A 228 -12.93 6.05 6.60
N GLU A 229 -13.48 7.25 6.42
CA GLU A 229 -14.33 7.61 5.28
C GLU A 229 -13.56 8.40 4.24
N ALA A 230 -13.49 7.84 3.04
CA ALA A 230 -12.93 8.46 1.84
C ALA A 230 -13.97 9.36 1.16
N GLU A 231 -13.50 10.49 0.63
CA GLU A 231 -14.20 11.32 -0.33
C GLU A 231 -13.68 10.98 -1.73
N LEU A 232 -14.52 10.36 -2.56
CA LEU A 232 -14.16 9.97 -3.92
C LEU A 232 -15.29 10.34 -4.88
N LEU A 233 -15.00 11.22 -5.85
CA LEU A 233 -15.92 11.59 -6.94
C LEU A 233 -17.32 12.00 -6.44
N GLY A 234 -17.38 12.72 -5.32
CA GLY A 234 -18.61 13.23 -4.72
C GLY A 234 -19.35 12.24 -3.81
N ALA A 235 -18.78 11.07 -3.52
CA ALA A 235 -19.32 10.09 -2.58
C ALA A 235 -18.41 9.89 -1.35
N THR A 236 -19.03 9.70 -0.20
CA THR A 236 -18.37 9.31 1.06
C THR A 236 -18.46 7.79 1.22
N LEU A 237 -17.32 7.10 1.23
CA LEU A 237 -17.25 5.63 1.25
C LEU A 237 -16.27 5.14 2.33
N PRO A 238 -16.54 4.03 3.03
CA PRO A 238 -15.58 3.46 3.96
C PRO A 238 -14.38 2.86 3.22
N ILE A 239 -13.17 3.14 3.70
CA ILE A 239 -11.95 2.40 3.33
C ILE A 239 -11.90 1.18 4.25
N ALA A 240 -12.05 -0.02 3.69
CA ALA A 240 -12.30 -1.24 4.46
C ALA A 240 -11.27 -2.37 4.23
N GLY A 241 -10.30 -2.14 3.34
CA GLY A 241 -9.23 -3.09 3.09
C GLY A 241 -7.97 -2.39 2.57
N ILE A 242 -6.83 -2.74 3.13
CA ILE A 242 -5.51 -2.23 2.72
C ILE A 242 -4.52 -3.39 2.78
N ALA A 243 -3.78 -3.64 1.72
CA ALA A 243 -2.66 -4.57 1.74
C ALA A 243 -1.64 -4.21 0.65
N GLY A 244 -0.37 -4.49 0.89
CA GLY A 244 0.63 -4.37 -0.17
C GLY A 244 0.36 -5.38 -1.30
N ASP A 245 0.66 -5.01 -2.53
CA ASP A 245 0.32 -5.74 -3.77
C ASP A 245 0.58 -7.24 -3.75
N GLN A 246 1.75 -7.67 -3.28
CA GLN A 246 2.10 -9.09 -3.26
C GLN A 246 1.30 -9.86 -2.21
N GLN A 247 1.00 -9.26 -1.06
CA GLN A 247 0.14 -9.85 -0.03
C GLN A 247 -1.33 -9.82 -0.43
N ALA A 248 -1.81 -8.76 -1.08
CA ALA A 248 -3.14 -8.69 -1.66
C ALA A 248 -3.31 -9.80 -2.72
N SER A 249 -2.30 -10.02 -3.57
CA SER A 249 -2.27 -11.11 -4.54
C SER A 249 -2.28 -12.48 -3.87
N LEU A 250 -1.48 -12.70 -2.81
CA LEU A 250 -1.51 -13.94 -2.02
C LEU A 250 -2.91 -14.22 -1.46
N PHE A 251 -3.56 -13.19 -0.89
CA PHE A 251 -4.92 -13.30 -0.36
C PHE A 251 -5.94 -13.57 -1.46
N GLY A 252 -5.87 -12.85 -2.58
CA GLY A 252 -6.77 -13.01 -3.73
C GLY A 252 -6.69 -14.38 -4.40
N HIS A 253 -5.55 -15.08 -4.29
CA HIS A 253 -5.39 -16.47 -4.73
C HIS A 253 -5.95 -17.51 -3.74
N GLY A 254 -6.60 -17.08 -2.66
CA GLY A 254 -7.16 -17.98 -1.65
C GLY A 254 -6.11 -18.65 -0.76
N CYS A 255 -4.88 -18.12 -0.69
CA CYS A 255 -3.78 -18.67 0.11
C CYS A 255 -3.93 -18.31 1.60
N PHE A 256 -5.06 -18.68 2.21
CA PHE A 256 -5.44 -18.28 3.57
C PHE A 256 -4.77 -19.10 4.68
N GLY A 257 -4.18 -20.24 4.34
CA GLY A 257 -3.61 -21.19 5.29
C GLY A 257 -2.12 -21.47 5.06
N PRO A 258 -1.44 -22.04 6.07
CA PRO A 258 -0.02 -22.33 6.01
C PRO A 258 0.31 -23.33 4.88
N GLY A 259 1.44 -23.10 4.21
CA GLY A 259 1.97 -23.96 3.14
C GLY A 259 1.39 -23.69 1.75
N VAL A 260 0.40 -22.81 1.63
CA VAL A 260 -0.14 -22.37 0.34
C VAL A 260 0.57 -21.09 -0.09
N GLY A 261 0.95 -21.02 -1.37
CA GLY A 261 1.68 -19.89 -1.90
C GLY A 261 1.33 -19.59 -3.34
N LYS A 262 1.84 -18.45 -3.82
CA LYS A 262 1.71 -17.99 -5.19
C LYS A 262 3.05 -17.48 -5.70
N ALA A 263 3.15 -17.38 -7.02
CA ALA A 263 4.21 -16.64 -7.69
C ALA A 263 3.57 -15.59 -8.59
N THR A 264 4.01 -14.34 -8.48
CA THR A 264 3.62 -13.27 -9.40
C THR A 264 4.78 -12.99 -10.33
N TYR A 265 4.50 -12.97 -11.64
CA TYR A 265 5.48 -12.69 -12.68
C TYR A 265 5.17 -11.32 -13.30
N GLY A 266 6.09 -10.38 -13.14
CA GLY A 266 6.01 -9.03 -13.74
C GLY A 266 7.41 -8.48 -13.97
N THR A 267 7.59 -7.16 -13.77
CA THR A 267 8.92 -6.51 -13.80
C THR A 267 9.89 -7.23 -12.85
N GLY A 268 9.44 -7.51 -11.62
CA GLY A 268 10.04 -8.47 -10.69
C GLY A 268 9.20 -9.75 -10.56
N SER A 269 9.82 -10.82 -10.05
CA SER A 269 9.12 -12.06 -9.73
C SER A 269 9.11 -12.28 -8.22
N PHE A 270 7.92 -12.47 -7.64
CA PHE A 270 7.74 -12.57 -6.20
C PHE A 270 7.02 -13.86 -5.83
N VAL A 271 7.70 -14.74 -5.10
CA VAL A 271 7.14 -15.97 -4.56
C VAL A 271 6.80 -15.74 -3.10
N LEU A 272 5.54 -15.91 -2.74
CA LEU A 272 5.06 -15.76 -1.37
C LEU A 272 4.38 -17.05 -0.91
N VAL A 273 4.71 -17.50 0.29
CA VAL A 273 4.08 -18.67 0.94
C VAL A 273 3.56 -18.23 2.30
N ASN A 274 2.26 -18.42 2.55
CA ASN A 274 1.67 -18.21 3.86
C ASN A 274 2.21 -19.26 4.85
N VAL A 275 2.60 -18.84 6.05
CA VAL A 275 3.16 -19.72 7.10
C VAL A 275 2.36 -19.71 8.40
N GLY A 276 1.15 -19.13 8.37
CA GLY A 276 0.26 -19.10 9.51
C GLY A 276 0.59 -17.98 10.49
N SER A 277 0.33 -18.22 11.78
CA SER A 277 0.40 -17.19 12.84
C SER A 277 1.68 -17.19 13.67
N LEU A 278 2.67 -17.99 13.30
CA LEU A 278 3.97 -18.00 13.94
C LEU A 278 4.95 -17.17 13.11
N VAL A 279 5.66 -16.25 13.76
CA VAL A 279 6.71 -15.45 13.10
C VAL A 279 7.75 -16.41 12.52
N PRO A 280 7.96 -16.43 11.19
CA PRO A 280 8.83 -17.41 10.58
C PRO A 280 10.29 -17.08 10.82
N ARG A 281 11.10 -18.13 11.05
CA ARG A 281 12.55 -18.07 10.88
C ARG A 281 12.87 -18.48 9.45
N VAL A 282 13.46 -17.57 8.69
CA VAL A 282 13.76 -17.79 7.27
C VAL A 282 15.26 -18.00 7.06
N PRO A 283 15.69 -18.93 6.19
CA PRO A 283 17.09 -19.08 5.81
C PRO A 283 17.59 -17.85 5.03
N ASP A 284 18.89 -17.78 4.81
CA ASP A 284 19.50 -16.70 4.04
C ASP A 284 18.92 -16.65 2.62
N GLY A 285 18.68 -15.43 2.12
CA GLY A 285 18.10 -15.19 0.79
C GLY A 285 16.57 -15.13 0.75
N LEU A 286 15.87 -15.40 1.86
CA LEU A 286 14.42 -15.22 1.98
C LEU A 286 14.08 -14.15 3.01
N LEU A 287 12.89 -13.56 2.87
CA LEU A 287 12.35 -12.54 3.76
C LEU A 287 11.20 -13.12 4.58
N ALA A 288 11.11 -12.73 5.85
CA ALA A 288 9.93 -12.91 6.68
C ALA A 288 9.09 -11.62 6.64
N THR A 289 7.78 -11.75 6.48
CA THR A 289 6.90 -10.57 6.40
C THR A 289 5.49 -10.87 6.92
N ALA A 290 4.70 -9.84 7.19
CA ALA A 290 3.29 -9.99 7.52
C ALA A 290 2.47 -10.33 6.26
N ALA A 291 1.41 -11.10 6.45
CA ALA A 291 0.44 -11.46 5.42
C ALA A 291 -0.93 -10.86 5.73
N ALA A 292 -1.66 -10.49 4.68
CA ALA A 292 -3.04 -10.02 4.81
C ALA A 292 -3.91 -11.16 5.37
N SER A 293 -4.88 -10.81 6.22
CA SER A 293 -5.73 -11.78 6.89
C SER A 293 -7.14 -11.25 7.10
N ALA A 294 -8.09 -12.18 7.30
CA ALA A 294 -9.49 -11.84 7.54
C ALA A 294 -9.65 -11.06 8.88
N PRO A 295 -10.72 -10.24 9.04
CA PRO A 295 -10.87 -9.33 10.19
C PRO A 295 -10.71 -9.94 11.59
N SER A 296 -11.12 -11.21 11.76
CA SER A 296 -11.08 -11.95 13.02
C SER A 296 -9.92 -12.96 13.12
N ALA A 297 -9.09 -13.05 12.08
CA ALA A 297 -7.95 -13.94 12.09
C ALA A 297 -6.87 -13.43 13.05
N LYS A 298 -6.11 -14.36 13.65
CA LYS A 298 -4.82 -14.01 14.26
C LYS A 298 -3.91 -13.42 13.18
N PRO A 299 -2.95 -12.55 13.52
CA PRO A 299 -1.96 -12.10 12.56
C PRO A 299 -1.34 -13.27 11.80
N GLN A 300 -1.17 -13.08 10.49
CA GLN A 300 -0.61 -14.09 9.61
C GLN A 300 0.72 -13.58 9.06
N TYR A 301 1.60 -14.50 8.71
CA TYR A 301 2.92 -14.23 8.16
C TYR A 301 3.13 -14.96 6.84
N ALA A 302 4.09 -14.48 6.07
CA ALA A 302 4.55 -15.11 4.85
C ALA A 302 6.09 -15.16 4.82
N VAL A 303 6.58 -16.14 4.06
CA VAL A 303 7.95 -16.13 3.55
C VAL A 303 7.92 -15.64 2.11
N GLU A 304 8.81 -14.70 1.79
CA GLU A 304 8.91 -14.10 0.47
C GLU A 304 10.30 -14.33 -0.13
N GLY A 305 10.32 -14.81 -1.37
CA GLY A 305 11.47 -14.74 -2.27
C GLY A 305 11.24 -13.64 -3.30
N ALA A 306 12.11 -12.64 -3.32
CA ALA A 306 12.01 -11.49 -4.22
C ALA A 306 13.11 -11.53 -5.28
N VAL A 307 12.72 -11.59 -6.55
CA VAL A 307 13.61 -11.48 -7.71
C VAL A 307 13.34 -10.13 -8.37
N LEU A 308 14.23 -9.15 -8.10
CA LEU A 308 13.98 -7.74 -8.42
C LEU A 308 14.00 -7.42 -9.93
N ALA A 309 14.64 -8.27 -10.73
CA ALA A 309 14.67 -8.16 -12.19
C ALA A 309 14.30 -9.51 -12.84
N SER A 310 13.16 -9.57 -13.50
CA SER A 310 12.73 -10.70 -14.32
C SER A 310 12.23 -10.24 -15.68
N GLY A 311 10.97 -9.79 -15.81
CA GLY A 311 10.43 -9.27 -17.08
C GLY A 311 11.04 -7.96 -17.59
N ALA A 312 11.93 -7.34 -16.82
CA ALA A 312 12.72 -6.17 -17.22
C ALA A 312 14.11 -6.50 -17.79
N ALA A 313 14.48 -7.79 -17.83
CA ALA A 313 15.75 -8.29 -18.36
C ALA A 313 15.68 -8.63 -19.85
#